data_AF-A0A970QZ50-F1
#
_entry.id   AF-A0A970QZ50-F1
#
_cell.length_a   1.000
_cell.length_b   1.000
_cell.length_c   1.000
_cell.angle_alpha   90.00
_cell.angle_beta   90.00
_cell.angle_gamma   90.00
#
_symmetry.space_group_name_H-M   'P 1'
#
loop_
_entity.id
_entity.type
_entity.pdbx_description
1 polymer ?
#
loop_
_entity_poly.entity_id
_entity_poly.type
_entity_poly.pdbx_seq_one_letter_code
_entity_poly.pdbx_strand_id
1 'polypeptide(L)' 'MDRIEGDIAVCELDDGSMTDIELSSLPEGTREGSVLVSIDGVSYSIDKDAENAARERLFKMQESLFDE' A
#
# COMPACT_ATOMS: atom_id res chain seq x y z
N MET A 1 3.15 0.94 -9.18
CA MET A 1 2.20 0.53 -10.23
C MET A 1 2.31 1.53 -11.37
N ASP A 2 2.84 1.09 -12.51
CA ASP A 2 3.30 1.96 -13.60
C ASP A 2 2.13 2.37 -14.52
N ARG A 3 1.35 1.40 -15.00
CA ARG A 3 0.17 1.61 -15.86
C ARG A 3 -0.94 0.60 -15.58
N ILE A 4 -2.17 0.93 -15.95
CA ILE A 4 -3.31 0.01 -15.97
C ILE A 4 -3.71 -0.27 -17.42
N GLU A 5 -3.74 -1.55 -17.78
CA GLU A 5 -4.24 -2.03 -19.06
C GLU A 5 -5.54 -2.83 -18.85
N GLY A 6 -6.67 -2.13 -18.91
CA GLY A 6 -7.99 -2.73 -18.67
C GLY A 6 -8.13 -3.22 -17.23
N ASP A 7 -8.22 -4.54 -17.05
CA ASP A 7 -8.33 -5.20 -15.75
C ASP A 7 -6.98 -5.71 -15.20
N ILE A 8 -5.86 -5.36 -15.85
CA ILE A 8 -4.50 -5.73 -15.43
C ILE A 8 -3.71 -4.48 -15.05
N ALA A 9 -3.05 -4.52 -13.90
CA ALA A 9 -2.11 -3.51 -13.45
C ALA A 9 -0.68 -3.97 -13.72
N VAL A 10 0.07 -3.19 -14.49
CA VAL A 10 1.49 -3.41 -14.74
C VAL A 10 2.29 -2.72 -13.63
N CYS A 11 3.03 -3.50 -12.86
CA CYS A 11 3.86 -3.04 -11.77
C CYS A 11 5.33 -3.26 -12.06
N GLU A 12 6.12 -2.19 -11.95
CA GLU A 12 7.57 -2.32 -11.89
C GLU A 12 7.98 -2.77 -10.48
N LEU A 13 8.83 -3.78 -10.41
CA LEU A 13 9.47 -4.29 -9.19
C LEU A 13 10.79 -3.55 -8.93
N ASP A 14 11.30 -3.60 -7.70
CA ASP A 14 12.59 -2.99 -7.34
C ASP A 14 13.79 -3.51 -8.16
N ASP A 15 13.70 -4.73 -8.71
CA ASP A 15 14.72 -5.31 -9.60
C ASP A 15 14.62 -4.78 -11.05
N GLY A 16 13.68 -3.87 -11.34
CA GLY A 16 13.40 -3.34 -12.68
C GLY A 16 12.62 -4.29 -13.59
N SER A 17 12.20 -5.45 -13.07
CA SER A 17 11.31 -6.38 -13.77
C SER A 17 9.87 -5.86 -13.71
N MET A 18 9.11 -6.06 -14.80
CA MET A 18 7.68 -5.75 -14.86
C MET A 18 6.87 -6.99 -14.51
N THR A 19 5.87 -6.85 -13.65
CA THR A 19 4.91 -7.89 -13.31
C THR A 19 3.49 -7.42 -13.58
N ASP A 20 2.68 -8.31 -14.13
CA ASP A 20 1.28 -8.07 -14.41
C ASP A 20 0.46 -8.63 -13.25
N ILE A 21 -0.37 -7.79 -12.64
CA ILE A 21 -1.21 -8.17 -11.49
C ILE A 21 -2.66 -7.85 -11.84
N GLU A 22 -3.58 -8.79 -11.59
CA GLU A 22 -5.01 -8.53 -11.80
C GLU A 22 -5.50 -7.40 -10.88
N LEU A 23 -6.17 -6.39 -11.42
CA LEU A 23 -6.79 -5.32 -10.64
C LEU A 23 -7.80 -5.84 -9.62
N SER A 24 -8.47 -6.95 -9.96
CA SER A 24 -9.41 -7.63 -9.05
C SER A 24 -8.72 -8.27 -7.85
N SER A 25 -7.43 -8.60 -7.95
CA SER A 25 -6.62 -9.07 -6.82
C SER A 25 -5.97 -7.93 -6.04
N LEU A 26 -6.02 -6.71 -6.56
CA LEU A 26 -5.48 -5.53 -5.90
C LEU A 26 -6.53 -4.88 -4.99
N PRO A 27 -6.10 -4.16 -3.94
CA PRO A 27 -7.04 -3.56 -3.02
C PRO A 27 -7.89 -2.48 -3.69
N GLU A 28 -9.09 -2.27 -3.16
CA GLU A 28 -10.02 -1.29 -3.69
C GLU A 28 -9.44 0.14 -3.55
N GLY A 29 -9.41 0.86 -4.66
CA GLY A 29 -8.77 2.19 -4.74
C GLY A 29 -7.34 2.17 -5.27
N THR A 30 -6.85 1.05 -5.81
CA THR A 30 -5.60 1.00 -6.58
C THR A 30 -5.74 1.79 -7.87
N ARG A 31 -4.74 2.63 -8.19
CA ARG A 31 -4.72 3.52 -9.36
C ARG A 31 -3.31 3.61 -9.96
N GLU A 32 -3.20 4.08 -11.19
CA GLU A 32 -1.92 4.43 -11.83
C GLU A 32 -1.08 5.32 -10.91
N GLY A 33 0.18 4.94 -10.69
CA GLY A 33 1.08 5.59 -9.72
C GLY A 33 0.95 5.13 -8.26
N SER A 34 0.05 4.19 -7.94
CA SER A 34 -0.03 3.63 -6.58
C SER A 34 1.19 2.77 -6.26
N VAL A 35 1.71 2.89 -5.04
CA VAL A 35 2.78 2.01 -4.53
C VAL A 35 2.11 0.88 -3.75
N LEU A 36 2.38 -0.34 -4.18
CA LEU A 36 1.85 -1.56 -3.57
C LEU A 36 2.96 -2.21 -2.78
N VAL A 37 2.65 -2.67 -1.58
CA VAL A 37 3.58 -3.42 -0.74
C VAL A 37 3.13 -4.87 -0.69
N SER A 38 4.01 -5.78 -1.09
CA SER A 38 3.77 -7.21 -0.98
C SER A 38 3.92 -7.65 0.48
N ILE A 39 2.84 -8.16 1.06
CA ILE A 39 2.80 -8.80 2.37
C ILE A 39 2.88 -10.31 2.14
N ASP A 40 3.94 -10.94 2.67
CA ASP A 40 4.18 -12.40 2.59
C ASP A 40 4.28 -12.99 1.17
N GLY A 41 4.48 -12.16 0.15
CA GLY A 41 4.68 -12.60 -1.24
C GLY A 41 3.43 -13.15 -1.94
N VAL A 42 2.27 -13.10 -1.28
CA VAL A 42 0.99 -13.60 -1.82
C VAL A 42 -0.06 -12.49 -1.89
N SER A 43 0.02 -11.50 -1.00
CA SER A 43 -0.98 -10.43 -0.87
C SER A 43 -0.35 -9.07 -1.13
N TYR A 44 -1.04 -8.19 -1.86
CA TYR A 44 -0.62 -6.81 -2.06
C TYR A 44 -1.51 -5.89 -1.25
N SER A 45 -0.90 -5.01 -0.45
CA SER A 45 -1.63 -3.95 0.23
C SER A 45 -1.26 -2.61 -0.40
N ILE A 46 -2.27 -1.77 -0.66
CA ILE A 46 -2.02 -0.34 -0.86
C ILE A 46 -1.63 0.17 0.51
N ASP A 47 -0.48 0.79 0.64
CA ASP A 47 -0.01 1.27 1.94
C ASP A 47 -0.84 2.50 2.39
N LYS A 48 -2.04 2.24 2.92
CA LYS A 48 -2.85 3.14 3.73
C LYS A 48 -2.61 2.91 5.24
N ASP A 49 -1.85 1.88 5.58
CA ASP A 49 -1.66 1.40 6.94
C ASP A 49 -0.43 2.03 7.62
N ALA A 50 0.61 2.42 6.87
CA ALA A 50 1.62 3.36 7.37
C ALA A 50 0.99 4.69 7.81
N GLU A 51 -0.12 5.10 7.18
CA GLU A 51 -0.88 6.28 7.56
C GLU A 51 -1.65 6.10 8.88
N ASN A 52 -2.10 4.88 9.20
CA ASN A 52 -2.88 4.56 10.40
C ASN A 52 -1.98 4.19 11.59
N ALA A 53 -0.90 3.43 11.35
CA ALA A 53 0.11 3.10 12.36
C ALA A 53 0.94 4.32 12.79
N ALA A 54 1.19 5.28 11.88
CA ALA A 54 1.74 6.59 12.26
C ALA A 54 0.75 7.40 13.11
N ARG A 55 -0.56 7.33 12.78
CA ARG A 55 -1.63 7.97 13.54
C ARG A 55 -1.75 7.41 14.96
N GLU A 56 -1.72 6.09 15.12
CA GLU A 56 -1.76 5.43 16.43
C GLU A 56 -0.53 5.75 17.30
N ARG A 57 0.67 5.88 16.69
CA ARG A 57 1.88 6.29 17.43
C ARG A 57 1.81 7.74 17.91
N LEU A 58 1.26 8.67 17.11
CA LEU A 58 1.05 10.07 17.52
C LEU A 58 -0.01 10.18 18.62
N PHE A 59 -1.09 9.40 18.55
CA PHE A 59 -2.16 9.40 19.55
C PHE A 59 -1.68 8.86 20.91
N LYS A 60 -0.88 7.78 20.92
CA LYS A 60 -0.28 7.24 22.14
C LYS A 60 0.68 8.22 22.84
N MET A 61 1.35 9.08 22.07
CA MET A 61 2.26 10.09 22.64
C MET A 61 1.52 11.30 23.22
N GLN A 62 0.33 11.64 22.70
CA GLN A 62 -0.55 12.67 23.27
C GLN A 62 -1.23 12.22 24.56
N GLU A 63 -1.69 10.97 24.67
CA GLU A 63 -2.27 10.46 25.93
C GLU A 63 -1.28 10.46 27.09
N SER A 64 0.02 10.26 26.83
CA SER A 64 1.06 10.34 27.86
C SER A 64 1.41 11.75 28.32
N LEU A 65 0.82 12.79 27.71
CA LEU A 65 1.07 14.20 28.03
C LEU A 65 -0.08 14.86 28.81
N PHE A 66 -1.24 14.20 28.91
CA PHE A 66 -2.43 14.68 29.63
C PHE A 66 -2.75 13.89 30.90
N ASP A 67 -1.91 12.92 31.27
CA ASP A 67 -1.92 12.28 32.59
C ASP A 67 -0.88 12.97 33.50
N GLU A 68 -1.15 14.24 33.84
CA GLU A 68 -0.82 14.88 35.13
C GLU A 68 -1.68 16.14 35.35
#